data_AF-A0A3N5IAI4-F1
#
_entry.id   AF-A0A3N5IAI4-F1
#
_cell.length_a   1.000
_cell.length_b   1.000
_cell.length_c   1.000
_cell.angle_alpha   90.00
_cell.angle_beta   90.00
_cell.angle_gamma   90.00
#
_symmetry.space_group_name_H-M   'P 1'
#
loop_
_entity.id
_entity.type
_entity.pdbx_description
1 polymer ?
#
loop_
_entity_poly.entity_id
_entity_poly.type
_entity_poly.pdbx_seq_one_letter_code
_entity_poly.pdbx_strand_id
1 'polypeptide(L)'
;MRIKVNAENADIIKALGGAPVTMPITETYDAVQKGLLDGILLPFEALKGWKFGEVVKTTLVNHAFSYTAPIFVVMNKDKWNAISKADQQVIEKINEEWIEKQGQLF
;
A
#
# COMPACT_ATOMS: atom_id res chain seq x y z
N MET A 1 15.61 -14.51 1.61
CA MET A 1 14.78 -13.84 2.65
C MET A 1 13.32 -13.92 2.24
N ARG A 2 12.43 -14.28 3.16
CA ARG A 2 10.97 -14.28 3.03
C ARG A 2 10.45 -12.86 3.31
N ILE A 3 10.13 -12.12 2.25
CA ILE A 3 9.73 -10.71 2.38
C ILE A 3 8.24 -10.61 2.10
N LYS A 4 7.48 -10.04 3.04
CA LYS A 4 6.08 -9.70 2.76
C LYS A 4 6.02 -8.61 1.72
N VAL A 5 5.22 -8.82 0.69
CA VAL A 5 5.01 -7.87 -0.39
C VAL A 5 3.61 -8.05 -0.97
N ASN A 6 3.01 -6.97 -1.45
CA ASN A 6 1.75 -7.07 -2.18
C ASN A 6 1.99 -7.80 -3.52
N ALA A 7 0.97 -8.49 -4.03
CA ALA A 7 1.14 -9.40 -5.17
C ALA A 7 1.69 -8.68 -6.43
N GLU A 8 1.24 -7.46 -6.67
CA GLU A 8 1.65 -6.61 -7.79
C GLU A 8 3.14 -6.20 -7.75
N ASN A 9 3.81 -6.31 -6.60
CA ASN A 9 5.22 -5.99 -6.43
C ASN A 9 6.10 -7.25 -6.21
N ALA A 10 5.54 -8.45 -6.35
CA ALA A 10 6.24 -9.70 -6.00
C ALA A 10 7.52 -9.93 -6.83
N ASP A 11 7.52 -9.51 -8.09
CA ASP A 11 8.67 -9.69 -8.99
C ASP A 11 9.88 -8.83 -8.61
N ILE A 12 9.68 -7.70 -7.91
CA ILE A 12 10.77 -6.90 -7.34
C ILE A 12 11.58 -7.75 -6.35
N ILE A 13 10.89 -8.46 -5.45
CA ILE A 13 11.55 -9.30 -4.45
C ILE A 13 12.24 -10.50 -5.11
N LYS A 14 11.63 -11.11 -6.12
CA LYS A 14 12.27 -12.21 -6.86
C LYS A 14 13.54 -11.74 -7.59
N ALA A 15 13.48 -10.58 -8.25
CA ALA A 15 14.63 -10.01 -8.96
C ALA A 15 15.82 -9.71 -8.02
N LEU A 16 15.54 -9.41 -6.75
CA LEU A 16 16.54 -9.20 -5.70
C LEU A 16 17.02 -10.51 -5.04
N GLY A 17 16.57 -11.69 -5.52
CA GLY A 17 16.94 -13.00 -4.98
C GLY A 17 16.18 -13.40 -3.70
N GLY A 18 15.12 -12.68 -3.36
CA GLY A 18 14.23 -13.00 -2.23
C GLY A 18 13.09 -13.95 -2.60
N ALA A 19 12.33 -14.34 -1.58
CA ALA A 19 11.09 -15.09 -1.70
C ALA A 19 9.92 -14.18 -1.31
N PRO A 20 9.08 -13.71 -2.26
CA PRO A 20 7.92 -12.90 -1.93
C PRO A 20 6.88 -13.73 -1.18
N VAL A 21 6.29 -13.15 -0.14
CA VAL A 21 5.17 -13.74 0.60
C VAL A 21 4.00 -12.76 0.58
N THR A 22 2.82 -13.23 0.18
CA THR A 22 1.59 -12.43 0.21
C THR A 22 0.69 -12.92 1.33
N MET A 23 0.27 -12.00 2.19
CA MET A 23 -0.64 -12.24 3.31
C MET A 23 -1.37 -10.96 3.71
N PRO A 24 -2.48 -11.03 4.46
CA PRO A 24 -3.16 -9.86 4.99
C PRO A 24 -2.22 -8.94 5.78
N ILE A 25 -2.33 -7.63 5.57
CA ILE A 25 -1.46 -6.65 6.25
C ILE A 25 -1.64 -6.68 7.77
N THR A 26 -2.84 -7.02 8.25
CA THR A 26 -3.19 -7.17 9.67
C THR A 26 -2.47 -8.34 10.35
N GLU A 27 -2.02 -9.34 9.59
CA GLU A 27 -1.26 -10.50 10.10
C GLU A 27 0.26 -10.29 10.01
N THR A 28 0.69 -9.26 9.27
CA THR A 28 2.11 -9.06 8.95
C THR A 28 2.95 -8.70 10.18
N TYR A 29 2.39 -7.93 11.14
CA TYR A 29 3.12 -7.51 12.34
C TYR A 29 3.56 -8.73 13.16
N ASP A 30 2.61 -9.58 13.49
CA ASP A 30 2.82 -10.83 14.22
C ASP A 30 3.77 -11.77 13.46
N ALA A 31 3.61 -11.88 12.14
CA ALA A 31 4.45 -12.74 11.32
C ALA A 31 5.92 -12.29 11.30
N VAL A 32 6.19 -10.98 11.29
CA VAL A 32 7.55 -10.45 11.45
C VAL A 32 8.06 -10.64 12.88
N GLN A 33 7.24 -10.31 13.89
CA GLN A 33 7.62 -10.45 15.30
C GLN A 33 7.98 -11.90 15.66
N LYS A 34 7.24 -12.88 15.14
CA LYS A 34 7.45 -14.33 15.36
C LYS A 34 8.54 -14.92 14.44
N GLY A 35 9.15 -14.12 13.56
CA GLY A 35 10.19 -14.57 12.63
C GLY A 35 9.70 -15.49 11.51
N LEU A 36 8.39 -15.48 11.21
CA LEU A 36 7.83 -16.16 10.04
C LEU A 36 8.19 -15.42 8.74
N LEU A 37 8.37 -14.10 8.84
CA LEU A 37 8.86 -13.23 7.78
C LEU A 37 10.19 -12.60 8.21
N ASP A 38 11.08 -12.40 7.23
CA ASP A 38 12.38 -11.78 7.46
C ASP A 38 12.33 -10.24 7.25
N GLY A 39 11.26 -9.73 6.64
CA GLY A 39 11.06 -8.32 6.37
C GLY A 39 9.80 -8.01 5.56
N ILE A 40 9.63 -6.74 5.21
CA ILE A 40 8.45 -6.20 4.52
C ILE A 40 8.90 -5.21 3.45
N LEU A 41 8.30 -5.27 2.25
CA LEU A 41 8.35 -4.20 1.25
C LEU A 41 7.01 -3.46 1.25
N LEU A 42 7.02 -2.25 1.79
CA LEU A 42 5.89 -1.31 1.90
C LEU A 42 6.44 0.14 1.90
N PRO A 43 5.58 1.15 1.72
CA PRO A 43 6.00 2.54 1.75
C PRO A 43 6.29 2.99 3.20
N PHE A 44 7.05 4.07 3.35
CA PHE A 44 7.77 4.39 4.59
C PHE A 44 6.83 4.67 5.78
N GLU A 45 5.68 5.27 5.53
CA GLU A 45 4.64 5.58 6.51
C GLU A 45 4.06 4.34 7.20
N ALA A 46 4.17 3.15 6.59
CA ALA A 46 3.73 1.90 7.19
C ALA A 46 4.48 1.57 8.50
N LEU A 47 5.71 2.08 8.68
CA LEU A 47 6.46 1.94 9.92
C LEU A 47 5.70 2.51 11.13
N LYS A 48 4.99 3.64 10.93
CA LYS A 48 4.18 4.29 11.97
C LYS A 48 2.73 3.81 11.90
N GLY A 49 2.11 3.85 10.73
CA GLY A 49 0.67 3.54 10.56
C GLY A 49 0.30 2.13 10.99
N TRP A 50 1.16 1.16 10.69
CA TRP A 50 1.00 -0.25 11.08
C TRP A 50 1.94 -0.68 12.21
N LYS A 51 2.68 0.27 12.79
CA LYS A 51 3.66 0.05 13.87
C LYS A 51 4.78 -0.92 13.51
N PHE A 52 5.06 -1.15 12.23
CA PHE A 52 6.14 -2.08 11.84
C PHE A 52 7.52 -1.65 12.33
N GLY A 53 7.72 -0.36 12.64
CA GLY A 53 8.94 0.14 13.28
C GLY A 53 9.27 -0.51 14.63
N GLU A 54 8.30 -1.13 15.30
CA GLU A 54 8.52 -1.85 16.57
C GLU A 54 9.13 -3.25 16.37
N VAL A 55 8.94 -3.86 15.20
CA VAL A 55 9.28 -5.27 14.93
C VAL A 55 10.38 -5.45 13.88
N VAL A 56 10.71 -4.40 13.13
CA VAL A 56 11.85 -4.39 12.20
C VAL A 56 13.08 -3.77 12.86
N LYS A 57 14.26 -4.30 12.55
CA LYS A 57 15.55 -3.81 13.09
C LYS A 57 16.26 -2.82 12.16
N THR A 58 15.88 -2.79 10.89
CA THR A 58 16.55 -2.01 9.86
C THR A 58 15.53 -1.63 8.79
N THR A 59 15.65 -0.41 8.27
CA THR A 59 14.85 0.09 7.16
C THR A 59 15.78 0.50 6.04
N LEU A 60 15.43 0.11 4.82
CA LEU A 60 16.11 0.54 3.59
C LEU A 60 15.14 1.35 2.76
N VAL A 61 15.53 2.58 2.40
CA VAL A 61 14.77 3.45 1.48
C VAL A 61 15.49 3.42 0.14
N ASN A 62 14.80 2.96 -0.90
CA ASN A 62 15.35 2.88 -2.24
C ASN A 62 14.36 3.42 -3.28
N HIS A 63 14.70 4.57 -3.86
CA HIS A 63 13.90 5.23 -4.89
C HIS A 63 14.14 4.70 -6.31
N ALA A 64 15.10 3.80 -6.51
CA ALA A 64 15.38 3.17 -7.80
C ALA A 64 14.46 1.97 -8.09
N PHE A 65 13.68 1.51 -7.12
CA PHE A 65 12.70 0.44 -7.33
C PHE A 65 11.36 1.03 -7.74
N SER A 66 10.75 0.47 -8.77
CA SER A 66 9.41 0.85 -9.23
C SER A 66 8.33 0.20 -8.36
N TYR A 67 8.37 0.48 -7.06
CA TYR A 67 7.32 0.08 -6.13
C TYR A 67 6.04 0.88 -6.43
N THR A 68 4.90 0.20 -6.44
CA THR A 68 3.59 0.85 -6.59
C THR A 68 2.60 0.34 -5.55
N ALA A 69 1.79 1.23 -5.01
CA ALA A 69 0.69 0.89 -4.10
C ALA A 69 -0.56 1.64 -4.56
N PRO A 70 -1.30 1.10 -5.55
CA PRO A 70 -2.48 1.79 -6.04
C PRO A 70 -3.57 1.78 -4.98
N ILE A 71 -4.07 2.96 -4.64
CA ILE A 71 -5.20 3.16 -3.71
C ILE A 71 -6.37 3.68 -4.51
N PHE A 72 -7.52 3.05 -4.35
CA PHE A 72 -8.73 3.40 -5.08
C PHE A 72 -9.84 3.78 -4.12
N VAL A 73 -10.54 4.87 -4.44
CA VAL A 73 -11.87 5.15 -3.90
C VAL A 73 -12.88 4.67 -4.92
N VAL A 74 -13.72 3.70 -4.53
CA VAL A 74 -14.68 3.05 -5.43
C VAL A 74 -16.10 3.27 -4.95
N MET A 75 -17.03 3.43 -5.90
CA MET A 75 -18.45 3.60 -5.63
C MET A 75 -19.28 2.61 -6.44
N ASN A 76 -20.34 2.08 -5.83
CA ASN A 76 -21.34 1.30 -6.57
C ASN A 76 -21.97 2.14 -7.67
N LYS A 77 -22.05 1.58 -8.88
CA LYS A 77 -22.50 2.29 -10.08
C LYS A 77 -23.96 2.75 -10.01
N ASP A 78 -24.85 1.93 -9.46
CA ASP A 78 -26.27 2.28 -9.34
C ASP A 78 -26.48 3.40 -8.33
N LYS A 79 -25.73 3.37 -7.22
CA LYS A 79 -25.72 4.47 -6.24
C LYS A 79 -25.15 5.75 -6.83
N TRP A 80 -24.07 5.67 -7.60
CA TRP A 80 -23.55 6.82 -8.34
C TRP A 80 -24.64 7.41 -9.25
N ASN A 81 -25.29 6.58 -10.06
CA ASN A 81 -26.33 7.02 -11.00
C ASN A 81 -27.58 7.61 -10.32
N ALA A 82 -27.84 7.27 -9.06
CA ALA A 82 -28.93 7.83 -8.27
C ALA A 82 -28.62 9.21 -7.66
N ILE A 83 -27.35 9.65 -7.67
CA ILE A 83 -26.95 10.99 -7.22
C ILE A 83 -27.32 12.03 -8.29
N SER A 84 -27.70 13.24 -7.85
CA SER A 84 -28.01 14.34 -8.76
C SER A 84 -26.79 14.71 -9.62
N LYS A 85 -27.01 15.20 -10.84
CA LYS A 85 -25.89 15.62 -11.71
C LYS A 85 -25.04 16.73 -11.11
N ALA A 86 -25.65 17.65 -10.36
CA ALA A 86 -24.93 18.70 -9.67
C ALA A 86 -23.98 18.13 -8.61
N ASP A 87 -24.44 17.16 -7.82
CA ASP A 87 -23.61 16.56 -6.77
C ASP A 87 -22.53 15.62 -7.36
N GLN A 88 -22.82 14.91 -8.45
CA GLN A 88 -21.80 14.13 -9.18
C GLN A 88 -20.63 15.03 -9.61
N GLN A 89 -20.93 16.22 -10.16
CA GLN A 89 -19.91 17.18 -10.57
C GLN A 89 -19.08 17.71 -9.40
N VAL A 90 -19.72 17.92 -8.25
CA VAL A 90 -19.00 18.32 -7.02
C VAL A 90 -18.05 17.21 -6.57
N ILE A 91 -18.49 15.95 -6.58
CA ILE A 91 -17.65 14.81 -6.21
C ILE A 91 -16.48 14.67 -7.18
N GLU A 92 -16.70 14.79 -8.49
CA GLU A 92 -15.63 14.75 -9.50
C GLU A 92 -14.59 15.85 -9.27
N LYS A 93 -15.04 17.09 -9.01
CA LYS A 93 -14.13 18.21 -8.69
C LYS A 93 -13.32 17.97 -7.41
N ILE A 94 -13.94 17.38 -6.38
CA ILE A 94 -13.23 16.99 -5.16
C ILE A 94 -12.17 15.92 -5.48
N ASN A 95 -12.51 14.92 -6.31
CA ASN A 95 -11.56 13.88 -6.70
C ASN A 95 -10.34 14.48 -7.42
N GLU A 96 -10.53 15.43 -8.34
CA GLU A 96 -9.44 16.15 -9.02
C GLU A 96 -8.54 16.91 -8.04
N GLU A 97 -9.11 17.59 -7.06
CA GLU A 97 -8.33 18.32 -6.04
C GLU A 97 -7.51 17.37 -5.15
N TRP A 98 -8.11 16.24 -4.77
CA TRP A 98 -7.53 15.34 -3.79
C TRP A 98 -6.58 14.29 -4.38
N ILE A 99 -6.67 13.96 -5.67
CA ILE A 99 -5.82 12.93 -6.27
C ILE A 99 -4.33 13.31 -6.17
N GLU A 100 -3.98 14.57 -6.44
CA GLU A 100 -2.60 15.05 -6.36
C GLU A 100 -2.13 15.15 -4.90
N LYS A 101 -2.97 15.68 -4.01
CA LYS A 101 -2.66 15.79 -2.57
C LYS A 101 -2.41 14.43 -1.94
N GLN A 102 -3.24 13.44 -2.27
CA GLN A 102 -3.06 12.06 -1.80
C GLN A 102 -1.81 11.43 -2.41
N GLY A 103 -1.54 11.65 -3.69
CA GLY A 103 -0.32 11.17 -4.35
C GLY A 103 0.98 11.70 -3.73
N GLN A 104 0.97 12.88 -3.11
CA GLN A 104 2.13 13.46 -2.43
C GLN A 104 2.37 12.94 -1.00
N LEU A 105 1.39 12.23 -0.41
CA LEU A 105 1.51 11.67 0.95
C LEU A 105 2.26 10.33 0.98
N PHE A 106 2.44 9.68 -0.18
CA PHE A 106 3.10 8.38 -0.36
C PHE A 106 4.43 8.54 -1.13
#